data_AF-A0A553NB46-F1
#
_entry.id   AF-A0A553NB46-F1
#
_cell.length_a   1.000
_cell.length_b   1.000
_cell.length_c   1.000
_cell.angle_alpha   90.00
_cell.angle_beta   90.00
_cell.angle_gamma   90.00
#
_symmetry.space_group_name_H-M   'P 1'
#
loop_
_entity.id
_entity.type
_entity.pdbx_description
1 polymer ?
#
loop_
_entity_poly.entity_id
_entity_poly.type
_entity_poly.pdbx_seq_one_letter_code
_entity_poly.pdbx_strand_id
1 'polypeptide(L)'
;MVQVLQEEGQSLQNRDNQRAAATKIQTWWRGIFQHKRWLSIRKGFTNLQNLYRKRLLTKERFMRERLQNSELQFQGMYEEIVQNRMKAERQFQDLLEAKQEPRQFQKKPTRYPQQDLTTSRQDDFQWTTRQEMAAIKIQIAIRKWLRKQRKRPIWLQSLMIPSTLTEDRIRRYQDEIELWQQNHQVPPMDPTELQELHHRAQLEFMSFNRRALESKRAEHMIMSKMAQSKTILSILETAPALDDYKPDNRTDFMSLPLPIAVKARLEHKAAMARLTMPRWQRILHDSDNGQVSK
;
A
#
# COMPACT_ATOMS: atom_id res chain seq x y z
N MET A 1 -79.76 -49.47 -4.92
CA MET A 1 -79.66 -48.16 -5.62
C MET A 1 -79.53 -47.00 -4.64
N VAL A 2 -80.33 -46.93 -3.56
CA VAL A 2 -80.26 -45.86 -2.55
C VAL A 2 -78.94 -45.82 -1.76
N GLN A 3 -78.37 -46.98 -1.40
CA GLN A 3 -77.09 -47.04 -0.66
C GLN A 3 -75.89 -46.55 -1.49
N VAL A 4 -75.85 -46.87 -2.78
CA VAL A 4 -74.77 -46.44 -3.70
C VAL A 4 -74.74 -44.92 -3.84
N LEU A 5 -75.91 -44.28 -3.92
CA LEU A 5 -76.02 -42.81 -4.00
C LEU A 5 -75.63 -42.13 -2.68
N GLN A 6 -75.84 -42.77 -1.53
CA GLN A 6 -75.38 -42.27 -0.23
C GLN A 6 -73.86 -42.37 -0.07
N GLU A 7 -73.24 -43.45 -0.54
CA GLU A 7 -71.78 -43.62 -0.52
C GLU A 7 -71.08 -42.63 -1.45
N GLU A 8 -71.63 -42.38 -2.65
CA GLU A 8 -71.10 -41.36 -3.57
C GLU A 8 -71.18 -39.95 -2.97
N GLY A 9 -72.31 -39.61 -2.33
CA GLY A 9 -72.49 -38.32 -1.65
C GLY A 9 -71.49 -38.09 -0.51
N GLN A 10 -71.25 -39.11 0.32
CA GLN A 10 -70.25 -39.06 1.40
C GLN A 10 -68.81 -38.95 0.84
N SER A 11 -68.51 -39.61 -0.28
CA SER A 11 -67.21 -39.52 -0.92
C SER A 11 -66.91 -38.12 -1.46
N LEU A 12 -67.90 -37.43 -2.04
CA LEU A 12 -67.79 -36.07 -2.54
C LEU A 12 -67.57 -35.08 -1.39
N GLN A 13 -68.34 -35.21 -0.32
CA GLN A 13 -68.19 -34.38 0.88
C GLN A 13 -66.81 -34.54 1.53
N ASN A 14 -66.28 -35.77 1.58
CA ASN A 14 -64.93 -36.02 2.06
C ASN A 14 -63.86 -35.36 1.18
N ARG A 15 -64.02 -35.37 -0.14
CA ARG A 15 -63.09 -34.71 -1.07
C ARG A 15 -63.13 -33.18 -0.92
N ASP A 16 -64.31 -32.61 -0.72
CA ASP A 16 -64.44 -31.17 -0.50
C ASP A 16 -63.87 -30.74 0.87
N ASN A 17 -64.05 -31.55 1.91
CA ASN A 17 -63.42 -31.34 3.21
C ASN A 17 -61.88 -31.41 3.12
N GLN A 18 -61.34 -32.38 2.37
CA GLN A 18 -59.90 -32.49 2.12
C GLN A 18 -59.37 -31.27 1.34
N ARG A 19 -60.09 -30.81 0.32
CA ARG A 19 -59.73 -29.60 -0.45
C ARG A 19 -59.77 -28.34 0.43
N ALA A 20 -60.78 -28.21 1.30
CA ALA A 20 -60.87 -27.09 2.22
C ALA A 20 -59.72 -27.11 3.24
N ALA A 21 -59.37 -28.27 3.79
CA ALA A 21 -58.23 -28.44 4.68
C ALA A 21 -56.90 -28.12 3.97
N ALA A 22 -56.69 -28.63 2.75
CA ALA A 22 -55.50 -28.34 1.95
C ALA A 22 -55.36 -26.85 1.66
N THR A 23 -56.46 -26.17 1.30
CA THR A 23 -56.46 -24.71 1.08
C THR A 23 -56.06 -23.96 2.35
N LYS A 24 -56.54 -24.36 3.53
CA LYS A 24 -56.14 -23.76 4.82
C LYS A 24 -54.66 -23.94 5.12
N ILE A 25 -54.10 -25.12 4.87
CA ILE A 25 -52.67 -25.39 5.06
C ILE A 25 -51.83 -24.56 4.08
N GLN A 26 -52.25 -24.48 2.82
CA GLN A 26 -51.57 -23.72 1.78
C GLN A 26 -51.58 -22.22 2.06
N THR A 27 -52.70 -21.64 2.49
CA THR A 27 -52.79 -20.22 2.82
C THR A 27 -51.93 -19.88 4.04
N TRP A 28 -51.93 -20.73 5.07
CA TRP A 28 -51.06 -20.58 6.23
C TRP A 28 -49.58 -20.63 5.84
N TRP A 29 -49.17 -21.61 5.04
CA TRP A 29 -47.79 -21.75 4.59
C TRP A 29 -47.32 -20.56 3.72
N ARG A 30 -48.17 -20.12 2.80
CA ARG A 30 -47.92 -18.90 1.99
C ARG A 30 -47.76 -17.67 2.88
N GLY A 31 -48.56 -17.56 3.95
CA GLY A 31 -48.43 -16.50 4.96
C GLY A 31 -47.06 -16.50 5.64
N ILE A 32 -46.59 -17.67 6.11
CA ILE A 32 -45.26 -17.82 6.72
C ILE A 32 -44.15 -17.45 5.74
N PHE A 33 -44.25 -17.92 4.49
CA PHE A 33 -43.25 -17.66 3.47
C PHE A 33 -43.15 -16.15 3.16
N GLN A 34 -44.28 -15.48 2.96
CA GLN A 34 -44.32 -14.03 2.72
C GLN A 34 -43.80 -13.23 3.92
N HIS A 35 -44.13 -13.66 5.15
CA HIS A 35 -43.62 -13.02 6.35
C HIS A 35 -42.09 -13.11 6.45
N LYS A 36 -41.51 -14.29 6.17
CA LYS A 36 -40.04 -14.47 6.09
C LYS A 36 -39.41 -13.61 5.01
N ARG A 37 -40.02 -13.55 3.81
CA ARG A 37 -39.56 -12.70 2.71
C ARG A 37 -39.56 -11.22 3.09
N TRP A 38 -40.66 -10.73 3.68
CA TRP A 38 -40.78 -9.35 4.14
C TRP A 38 -39.73 -9.00 5.20
N LEU A 39 -39.50 -9.88 6.19
CA LEU A 39 -38.46 -9.68 7.20
C LEU A 39 -37.06 -9.62 6.57
N SER A 40 -36.77 -10.46 5.57
CA SER A 40 -35.50 -10.44 4.84
C SER A 40 -35.29 -9.12 4.10
N ILE A 41 -36.31 -8.66 3.36
CA ILE A 41 -36.28 -7.36 2.65
C ILE A 41 -36.09 -6.21 3.63
N ARG A 42 -36.83 -6.21 4.75
CA ARG A 42 -36.71 -5.18 5.79
C ARG A 42 -35.29 -5.12 6.36
N LYS A 43 -34.72 -6.28 6.73
CA LYS A 43 -33.34 -6.37 7.22
C LYS A 43 -32.33 -5.88 6.17
N GLY A 44 -32.51 -6.28 4.91
CA GLY A 44 -31.69 -5.81 3.80
C GLY A 44 -31.72 -4.29 3.65
N PHE A 45 -32.89 -3.68 3.71
CA PHE A 45 -33.06 -2.23 3.63
C PHE A 45 -32.44 -1.50 4.81
N THR A 46 -32.64 -1.97 6.05
CA THR A 46 -31.98 -1.40 7.23
C THR A 46 -30.46 -1.48 7.11
N ASN A 47 -29.91 -2.60 6.63
CA ASN A 47 -28.48 -2.75 6.40
C ASN A 47 -27.97 -1.77 5.34
N LEU A 48 -28.70 -1.59 4.24
CA LEU A 48 -28.35 -0.63 3.19
C LEU A 48 -28.33 0.81 3.72
N GLN A 49 -29.34 1.20 4.49
CA GLN A 49 -29.40 2.52 5.14
C GLN A 49 -28.22 2.73 6.09
N ASN A 50 -27.86 1.71 6.88
CA ASN A 50 -26.73 1.79 7.80
C ASN A 50 -25.39 1.90 7.05
N LEU A 51 -25.20 1.14 5.97
CA LEU A 51 -24.02 1.23 5.12
C LEU A 51 -23.90 2.61 4.47
N TYR A 52 -25.02 3.15 3.96
CA TYR A 52 -25.06 4.50 3.39
C TYR A 52 -24.66 5.56 4.42
N ARG A 53 -25.27 5.53 5.61
CA ARG A 53 -24.93 6.45 6.72
C ARG A 53 -23.45 6.34 7.12
N LYS A 54 -22.91 5.12 7.22
CA LYS A 54 -21.47 4.91 7.51
C LYS A 54 -20.58 5.48 6.40
N ARG A 55 -20.93 5.26 5.13
CA ARG A 55 -20.18 5.79 3.99
C ARG A 55 -20.16 7.32 3.99
N LEU A 56 -21.30 7.95 4.29
CA LEU A 56 -21.40 9.40 4.39
C LEU A 56 -20.50 9.95 5.51
N LEU A 57 -20.58 9.38 6.71
CA LEU A 57 -19.72 9.76 7.85
C LEU A 57 -18.23 9.58 7.55
N THR A 58 -17.86 8.51 6.85
CA THR A 58 -16.47 8.26 6.47
C THR A 58 -15.97 9.31 5.48
N LYS A 59 -16.81 9.70 4.51
CA LYS A 59 -16.49 10.76 3.55
C LYS A 59 -16.32 12.11 4.24
N GLU A 60 -17.20 12.46 5.18
CA GLU A 60 -17.06 13.69 5.97
C GLU A 60 -15.79 13.71 6.82
N ARG A 61 -15.47 12.60 7.50
CA ARG A 61 -14.25 12.48 8.30
C ARG A 61 -13.01 12.68 7.44
N PHE A 62 -12.96 12.02 6.28
CA PHE A 62 -11.86 12.18 5.34
C PHE A 62 -11.68 13.65 4.89
N MET A 63 -12.78 14.34 4.57
CA MET A 63 -12.72 15.75 4.21
C MET A 63 -12.25 16.63 5.36
N ARG A 64 -12.69 16.37 6.60
CA ARG A 64 -12.23 17.09 7.80
C ARG A 64 -10.76 16.86 8.09
N GLU A 65 -10.29 15.61 8.05
CA GLU A 65 -8.87 15.26 8.23
C GLU A 65 -8.01 15.94 7.17
N ARG A 66 -8.45 15.97 5.92
CA ARG A 66 -7.75 16.65 4.84
C ARG A 66 -7.66 18.17 5.09
N LEU A 67 -8.74 18.79 5.53
CA LEU A 67 -8.75 20.22 5.87
C LEU A 67 -7.80 20.51 7.05
N GLN A 68 -7.92 19.73 8.13
CA GLN A 68 -7.08 19.87 9.32
C GLN A 68 -5.59 19.69 8.99
N ASN A 69 -5.24 18.70 8.16
CA ASN A 69 -3.87 18.51 7.70
C ASN A 69 -3.36 19.69 6.87
N SER A 70 -4.21 20.28 6.02
CA SER A 70 -3.86 21.48 5.26
C SER A 70 -3.64 22.69 6.16
N GLU A 71 -4.46 22.86 7.21
CA GLU A 71 -4.30 23.94 8.19
C GLU A 71 -3.01 23.78 8.99
N LEU A 72 -2.69 22.56 9.45
CA LEU A 72 -1.43 22.27 10.15
C LEU A 72 -0.21 22.54 9.27
N GLN A 73 -0.27 22.18 7.98
CA GLN A 73 0.81 22.49 7.03
C GLN A 73 0.98 24.00 6.86
N PHE A 74 -0.12 24.74 6.73
CA PHE A 74 -0.08 26.20 6.62
C PHE A 74 0.49 26.84 7.89
N GLN A 75 0.09 26.39 9.06
CA GLN A 75 0.62 26.87 10.34
C GLN A 75 2.13 26.61 10.46
N GLY A 76 2.60 25.41 10.13
CA GLY A 76 4.04 25.09 10.15
C GLY A 76 4.84 25.97 9.19
N MET A 77 4.34 26.18 7.97
CA MET A 77 4.96 27.10 7.00
C MET A 77 5.00 28.55 7.51
N TYR A 78 3.90 29.02 8.11
CA TYR A 78 3.81 30.37 8.67
C TYR A 78 4.78 30.56 9.84
N GLU A 79 4.83 29.61 10.77
CA GLU A 79 5.78 29.61 11.88
C GLU A 79 7.22 29.65 11.39
N GLU A 80 7.57 28.88 10.36
CA GLU A 80 8.91 28.88 9.76
C GLU A 80 9.27 30.27 9.20
N ILE A 81 8.35 30.93 8.48
CA ILE A 81 8.54 32.29 7.97
C ILE A 81 8.78 33.28 9.12
N VAL A 82 7.96 33.21 10.18
CA VAL A 82 8.10 34.08 11.35
C VAL A 82 9.45 33.85 12.03
N GLN A 83 9.85 32.60 12.24
CA GLN A 83 11.13 32.26 12.85
C GLN A 83 12.32 32.73 12.00
N ASN A 84 12.24 32.57 10.68
CA ASN A 84 13.29 33.05 9.77
C ASN A 84 13.41 34.56 9.80
N ARG A 85 12.29 35.29 9.87
CA ARG A 85 12.30 36.74 10.05
C ARG A 85 12.94 37.14 11.37
N MET A 86 12.57 36.50 12.48
CA MET A 86 13.14 36.77 13.81
C MET A 86 14.65 36.51 13.84
N LYS A 87 15.13 35.43 13.18
CA LYS A 87 16.56 35.15 13.04
C LYS A 87 17.27 36.21 12.22
N ALA A 88 16.69 36.64 11.09
CA ALA A 88 17.27 37.67 10.25
C ALA A 88 17.34 39.03 10.98
N GLU A 89 16.30 39.39 11.74
CA GLU A 89 16.29 40.59 12.58
C GLU A 89 17.36 40.53 13.67
N ARG A 90 17.53 39.39 14.37
CA ARG A 90 18.63 39.21 15.34
C ARG A 90 20.01 39.34 14.70
N GLN A 91 20.23 38.67 13.57
CA GLN A 91 21.50 38.79 12.83
C GLN A 91 21.80 40.23 12.42
N PHE A 92 20.77 40.99 12.04
CA PHE A 92 20.92 42.40 11.70
C PHE A 92 21.28 43.25 12.93
N GLN A 93 20.66 43.01 14.09
CA GLN A 93 21.00 43.69 15.34
C GLN A 93 22.44 43.38 15.78
N ASP A 94 22.85 42.10 15.72
CA ASP A 94 24.24 41.68 16.03
C ASP A 94 25.27 42.40 15.13
N LEU A 95 24.93 42.62 13.86
CA LEU A 95 25.79 43.36 12.91
C LEU A 95 25.85 44.86 13.22
N LEU A 96 24.76 45.46 13.71
CA LEU A 96 24.72 46.85 14.15
C LEU A 96 25.55 47.06 15.43
N GLU A 97 25.41 46.17 16.41
CA GLU A 97 26.21 46.19 17.65
C GLU A 97 27.70 45.94 17.37
N ALA A 98 28.02 45.00 16.47
CA ALA A 98 29.40 44.73 16.03
C ALA A 98 30.09 45.92 15.34
N LYS A 99 29.31 46.88 14.82
CA LYS A 99 29.83 48.10 14.18
C LYS A 99 30.16 49.21 15.19
N GLN A 100 29.65 49.12 16.42
CA GLN A 100 29.85 50.11 17.49
C GLN A 100 31.09 49.81 18.37
N GLU A 101 31.60 48.57 18.38
CA GLU A 101 32.85 48.25 19.07
C GLU A 101 34.06 48.13 18.11
N PRO A 102 35.18 48.83 18.37
CA PRO A 102 36.43 48.57 17.66
C PRO A 102 36.96 47.20 18.11
N ARG A 103 36.70 46.17 17.30
CA ARG A 103 37.18 44.80 17.56
C ARG A 103 38.70 44.77 17.64
N GLN A 104 39.25 44.69 18.85
CA GLN A 104 40.54 44.05 19.06
C GLN A 104 40.35 42.55 18.75
N PHE A 105 40.95 42.09 17.66
CA PHE A 105 40.95 40.69 17.27
C PHE A 105 41.77 39.85 18.26
N GLN A 106 41.17 39.45 19.38
CA GLN A 106 41.67 38.32 20.15
C GLN A 106 41.22 37.03 19.45
N LYS A 107 42.20 36.31 18.90
CA LYS A 107 42.04 34.96 18.36
C LYS A 107 41.48 34.04 19.46
N LYS A 108 40.18 33.75 19.42
CA LYS A 108 39.60 32.69 20.24
C LYS A 108 40.04 31.33 19.66
N PRO A 109 40.59 30.41 20.45
CA PRO A 109 40.91 29.07 19.97
C PRO A 109 39.62 28.33 19.62
N THR A 110 39.57 27.78 18.42
CA THR A 110 38.50 26.90 17.93
C THR A 110 38.45 25.65 18.81
N ARG A 111 37.54 25.61 19.79
CA ARG A 111 37.19 24.35 20.45
C ARG A 111 36.33 23.54 19.49
N TYR A 112 36.93 22.50 18.92
CA TYR A 112 36.16 21.41 18.33
C TYR A 112 35.25 20.82 19.41
N PRO A 113 33.96 20.57 19.14
CA PRO A 113 33.11 19.87 20.08
C PRO A 113 33.63 18.43 20.21
N GLN A 114 34.28 18.12 21.33
CA GLN A 114 34.48 16.73 21.73
C GLN A 114 33.09 16.14 21.98
N GLN A 115 32.63 15.33 21.03
CA GLN A 115 31.46 14.47 21.23
C GLN A 115 31.83 13.45 22.31
N ASP A 116 31.11 13.50 23.43
CA ASP A 116 31.20 12.51 24.49
C ASP A 116 30.84 11.12 23.93
N LEU A 117 31.86 10.31 23.66
CA LEU A 117 31.78 8.94 23.13
C LEU A 117 31.06 7.94 24.06
N THR A 118 30.64 8.37 25.25
CA THR A 118 29.98 7.51 26.25
C THR A 118 28.49 7.33 26.01
N THR A 119 27.83 8.27 25.33
CA THR A 119 26.37 8.19 25.07
C THR A 119 26.05 7.26 23.90
N SER A 120 26.94 7.17 22.90
CA SER A 120 26.75 6.34 21.70
C SER A 120 26.67 4.84 22.02
N ARG A 121 27.44 4.35 23.00
CA ARG A 121 27.43 2.92 23.38
C ARG A 121 26.11 2.44 23.99
N GLN A 122 25.36 3.32 24.66
CA GLN A 122 24.05 2.97 25.22
C GLN A 122 22.97 2.93 24.13
N ASP A 123 23.05 3.83 23.15
CA ASP A 123 22.14 3.85 22.00
C ASP A 123 22.39 2.68 21.04
N ASP A 124 23.64 2.25 20.86
CA ASP A 124 23.98 1.07 20.04
C ASP A 124 23.43 -0.23 20.65
N PHE A 125 23.47 -0.36 21.98
CA PHE A 125 22.87 -1.51 22.69
C PHE A 125 21.33 -1.50 22.61
N GLN A 126 20.71 -0.32 22.69
CA GLN A 126 19.26 -0.20 22.51
C GLN A 126 18.84 -0.47 21.05
N TRP A 127 19.66 -0.07 20.08
CA TRP A 127 19.40 -0.27 18.65
C TRP A 127 19.52 -1.74 18.25
N THR A 128 20.57 -2.43 18.71
CA THR A 128 20.73 -3.88 18.54
C THR A 128 19.56 -4.64 19.18
N THR A 129 19.15 -4.28 20.40
CA THR A 129 17.98 -4.88 21.06
C THR A 129 16.69 -4.66 20.26
N ARG A 130 16.49 -3.48 19.66
CA ARG A 130 15.33 -3.19 18.79
C ARG A 130 15.38 -3.98 17.49
N GLN A 131 16.55 -4.16 16.91
CA GLN A 131 16.74 -4.97 15.71
C GLN A 131 16.48 -6.45 15.98
N GLU A 132 16.97 -6.99 17.09
CA GLU A 132 16.73 -8.36 17.51
C GLU A 132 15.24 -8.59 17.77
N MET A 133 14.57 -7.67 18.47
CA MET A 133 13.12 -7.75 18.70
C MET A 133 12.32 -7.64 17.41
N ALA A 134 12.75 -6.82 16.46
CA ALA A 134 12.15 -6.73 15.13
C ALA A 134 12.36 -8.03 14.34
N ALA A 135 13.56 -8.61 14.36
CA ALA A 135 13.88 -9.88 13.72
C ALA A 135 13.04 -11.02 14.32
N ILE A 136 12.90 -11.08 15.65
CA ILE A 136 12.06 -12.06 16.34
C ILE A 136 10.59 -11.89 15.92
N LYS A 137 10.07 -10.66 15.86
CA LYS A 137 8.69 -10.40 15.40
C LYS A 137 8.48 -10.84 13.95
N ILE A 138 9.44 -10.57 13.07
CA ILE A 138 9.43 -11.01 11.66
C ILE A 138 9.47 -12.53 11.59
N GLN A 139 10.36 -13.19 12.33
CA GLN A 139 10.46 -14.65 12.37
C GLN A 139 9.17 -15.29 12.91
N ILE A 140 8.56 -14.73 13.95
CA ILE A 140 7.27 -15.18 14.47
C ILE A 140 6.17 -14.98 13.44
N ALA A 141 6.13 -13.83 12.77
CA ALA A 141 5.16 -13.54 11.72
C ALA A 141 5.30 -14.50 10.53
N ILE A 142 6.54 -14.77 10.09
CA ILE A 142 6.85 -15.74 9.03
C ILE A 142 6.48 -17.15 9.47
N ARG A 143 6.82 -17.58 10.70
CA ARG A 143 6.44 -18.90 11.21
C ARG A 143 4.93 -19.06 11.33
N LYS A 144 4.22 -18.03 11.79
CA LYS A 144 2.74 -18.01 11.81
C LYS A 144 2.16 -18.06 10.40
N TRP A 145 2.73 -17.31 9.46
CA TRP A 145 2.34 -17.31 8.06
C TRP A 145 2.60 -18.67 7.41
N LEU A 146 3.78 -19.29 7.58
CA LEU A 146 4.11 -20.62 7.10
C LEU A 146 3.19 -21.70 7.69
N ARG A 147 2.85 -21.62 8.98
CA ARG A 147 1.84 -22.51 9.59
C ARG A 147 0.45 -22.29 8.99
N LYS A 148 0.08 -21.03 8.74
CA LYS A 148 -1.18 -20.68 8.07
C LYS A 148 -1.19 -21.17 6.61
N GLN A 149 -0.06 -21.10 5.91
CA GLN A 149 0.15 -21.62 4.54
C GLN A 149 0.09 -23.14 4.47
N ARG A 150 0.70 -23.85 5.44
CA ARG A 150 0.58 -25.32 5.55
C ARG A 150 -0.86 -25.78 5.82
N LYS A 151 -1.67 -24.94 6.46
CA LYS A 151 -3.10 -25.17 6.69
C LYS A 151 -3.99 -24.56 5.61
N ARG A 152 -3.44 -23.93 4.57
CA ARG A 152 -4.26 -23.41 3.47
C ARG A 152 -4.76 -24.58 2.63
N PRO A 153 -6.04 -24.54 2.22
CA PRO A 153 -6.56 -25.54 1.31
C PRO A 153 -5.79 -25.49 -0.02
N ILE A 154 -5.54 -26.67 -0.59
CA ILE A 154 -4.62 -26.90 -1.72
C ILE A 154 -4.95 -26.02 -2.95
N TRP A 155 -6.22 -25.61 -3.12
CA TRP A 155 -6.65 -24.73 -4.21
C TRP A 155 -5.99 -23.33 -4.18
N LEU A 156 -5.62 -22.81 -3.01
CA LEU A 156 -4.99 -21.49 -2.86
C LEU A 156 -3.49 -21.49 -3.22
N GLN A 157 -2.83 -22.64 -3.15
CA GLN A 157 -1.44 -22.81 -3.60
C GLN A 157 -1.36 -22.90 -5.14
N SER A 158 -2.46 -23.31 -5.79
CA SER A 158 -2.55 -23.49 -7.23
C SER A 158 -2.64 -22.18 -8.05
N LEU A 159 -2.87 -21.03 -7.41
CA LEU A 159 -2.99 -19.73 -8.09
C LEU A 159 -1.64 -19.07 -8.39
N MET A 160 -0.55 -19.56 -7.80
CA MET A 160 0.78 -18.93 -7.86
C MET A 160 1.78 -19.69 -8.75
N ILE A 161 1.41 -20.86 -9.25
CA ILE A 161 2.18 -21.64 -10.22
C ILE A 161 1.26 -21.81 -11.42
N PRO A 162 1.64 -21.39 -12.65
CA PRO A 162 0.90 -21.77 -13.84
C PRO A 162 1.25 -23.24 -14.13
N SER A 163 0.77 -24.16 -13.28
CA SER A 163 0.67 -25.55 -13.67
C SER A 163 -0.41 -25.58 -14.73
N THR A 164 -0.05 -25.90 -15.97
CA THR A 164 -1.01 -26.30 -17.00
C THR A 164 -2.05 -27.19 -16.34
N LEU A 165 -3.29 -26.72 -16.23
CA LEU A 165 -4.34 -27.46 -15.54
C LEU A 165 -4.41 -28.86 -16.17
N THR A 166 -4.07 -29.89 -15.42
CA THR A 166 -4.27 -31.28 -15.84
C THR A 166 -5.75 -31.48 -16.18
N GLU A 167 -6.09 -32.21 -17.24
CA GLU A 167 -7.48 -32.41 -17.68
C GLU A 167 -8.40 -32.87 -16.54
N ASP A 168 -7.89 -33.70 -15.63
CA ASP A 168 -8.63 -34.15 -14.43
C ASP A 168 -9.03 -33.02 -13.48
N ARG A 169 -8.23 -31.96 -13.38
CA ARG A 169 -8.57 -30.77 -12.59
C ARG A 169 -9.62 -29.91 -13.28
N ILE A 170 -9.54 -29.79 -14.61
CA ILE A 170 -10.53 -29.06 -15.39
C ILE A 170 -11.91 -29.69 -15.19
N ARG A 171 -11.99 -31.02 -15.31
CA ARG A 171 -13.22 -31.78 -15.07
C ARG A 171 -13.76 -31.58 -13.66
N ARG A 172 -12.92 -31.70 -12.63
CA ARG A 172 -13.35 -31.46 -11.24
C ARG A 172 -13.91 -30.06 -11.01
N TYR A 173 -13.31 -29.04 -11.62
CA TYR A 173 -13.82 -27.67 -11.50
C TYR A 173 -15.12 -27.48 -12.28
N GLN A 174 -15.27 -28.13 -13.44
CA GLN A 174 -16.53 -28.15 -14.18
C GLN A 174 -17.64 -28.81 -13.36
N ASP A 175 -17.37 -29.98 -12.77
CA ASP A 175 -18.32 -30.69 -11.91
C ASP A 175 -18.74 -29.83 -10.70
N GLU A 176 -17.79 -29.13 -10.07
CA GLU A 176 -18.07 -28.24 -8.93
C GLU A 176 -18.88 -27.00 -9.34
N ILE A 177 -18.61 -26.43 -10.52
CA ILE A 177 -19.36 -25.31 -11.09
C ILE A 177 -20.79 -25.76 -11.42
N GLU A 178 -20.95 -26.92 -12.06
CA GLU A 178 -22.26 -27.48 -12.40
C GLU A 178 -23.09 -27.77 -11.14
N LEU A 179 -22.48 -28.40 -10.13
CA LEU A 179 -23.14 -28.68 -8.86
C LEU A 179 -23.51 -27.39 -8.12
N TRP A 180 -22.67 -26.36 -8.19
CA TRP A 180 -22.98 -25.04 -7.64
C TRP A 180 -24.13 -24.34 -8.40
N GLN A 181 -24.15 -24.42 -9.73
CA GLN A 181 -25.21 -23.88 -10.59
C GLN A 181 -26.54 -24.63 -10.44
N GLN A 182 -26.51 -25.93 -10.16
CA GLN A 182 -27.71 -26.69 -9.83
C GLN A 182 -28.30 -26.25 -8.48
N ASN A 183 -27.43 -25.94 -7.52
CA ASN A 183 -27.83 -25.49 -6.18
C ASN A 183 -28.24 -24.01 -6.12
N HIS A 184 -27.77 -23.19 -7.05
CA HIS A 184 -28.09 -21.76 -7.12
C HIS A 184 -28.82 -21.48 -8.42
N GLN A 185 -30.09 -21.07 -8.36
CA GLN A 185 -30.84 -20.64 -9.55
C GLN A 185 -30.19 -19.38 -10.15
N VAL A 186 -29.21 -19.57 -11.03
CA VAL A 186 -28.63 -18.51 -11.84
C VAL A 186 -29.62 -18.26 -12.98
N PRO A 187 -30.11 -17.01 -13.16
CA PRO A 187 -30.92 -16.68 -14.32
C PRO A 187 -30.16 -17.04 -15.60
N PRO A 188 -30.81 -17.61 -16.63
CA PRO A 188 -30.15 -17.85 -17.90
C PRO A 188 -29.68 -16.51 -18.46
N MET A 189 -28.37 -16.30 -18.49
CA MET A 189 -27.76 -15.08 -18.98
C MET A 189 -27.62 -15.18 -20.50
N ASP A 190 -27.87 -14.08 -21.21
CA ASP A 190 -27.71 -14.03 -22.66
C ASP A 190 -26.22 -14.31 -23.00
N PRO A 191 -25.90 -15.20 -23.97
CA PRO A 191 -24.52 -15.41 -24.41
C PRO A 191 -23.76 -14.13 -24.77
N THR A 192 -24.44 -13.11 -25.27
CA THR A 192 -23.82 -11.80 -25.58
C THR A 192 -23.38 -11.09 -24.30
N GLU A 193 -24.25 -11.01 -23.30
CA GLU A 193 -23.99 -10.43 -21.99
C GLU A 193 -22.86 -11.18 -21.25
N LEU A 194 -22.79 -12.51 -21.41
CA LEU A 194 -21.71 -13.32 -20.87
C LEU A 194 -20.35 -12.98 -21.51
N GLN A 195 -20.31 -12.81 -22.83
CA GLN A 195 -19.08 -12.41 -23.53
C GLN A 195 -18.62 -11.02 -23.10
N GLU A 196 -19.54 -10.06 -22.96
CA GLU A 196 -19.22 -8.71 -22.49
C GLU A 196 -18.71 -8.70 -21.05
N LEU A 197 -19.35 -9.46 -20.15
CA LEU A 197 -18.92 -9.58 -18.77
C LEU A 197 -17.53 -10.22 -18.68
N HIS A 198 -17.29 -11.28 -19.46
CA HIS A 198 -16.00 -11.94 -19.52
C HIS A 198 -14.90 -10.99 -20.04
N HIS A 199 -15.17 -10.25 -21.12
CA HIS A 199 -14.25 -9.26 -21.65
C HIS A 199 -13.92 -8.18 -20.62
N ARG A 200 -14.94 -7.63 -19.95
CA ARG A 200 -14.76 -6.63 -18.89
C ARG A 200 -13.95 -7.18 -17.72
N ALA A 201 -14.22 -8.40 -17.28
CA ALA A 201 -13.47 -9.05 -16.21
C ALA A 201 -12.00 -9.25 -16.58
N GLN A 202 -11.70 -9.62 -17.84
CA GLN A 202 -10.33 -9.74 -18.33
C GLN A 202 -9.60 -8.38 -18.33
N LEU A 203 -10.24 -7.31 -18.78
CA LEU A 203 -9.65 -5.97 -18.76
C LEU A 203 -9.35 -5.50 -17.34
N GLU A 204 -10.28 -5.71 -16.40
CA GLU A 204 -10.06 -5.40 -14.98
C GLU A 204 -8.93 -6.22 -14.37
N PHE A 205 -8.83 -7.50 -14.72
CA PHE A 205 -7.73 -8.36 -14.28
C PHE A 205 -6.38 -7.89 -14.83
N MET A 206 -6.32 -7.51 -16.11
CA MET A 206 -5.12 -6.91 -16.70
C MET A 206 -4.73 -5.59 -16.00
N SER A 207 -5.71 -4.73 -15.72
CA SER A 207 -5.49 -3.46 -15.01
C SER A 207 -4.96 -3.67 -13.60
N PHE A 208 -5.48 -4.69 -12.90
CA PHE A 208 -5.04 -5.10 -11.57
C PHE A 208 -3.59 -5.61 -11.62
N ASN A 209 -3.27 -6.51 -12.55
CA ASN A 209 -1.92 -7.05 -12.71
C ASN A 209 -0.90 -5.96 -13.03
N ARG A 210 -1.25 -5.00 -13.88
CA ARG A 210 -0.38 -3.84 -14.18
C ARG A 210 -0.07 -3.05 -12.92
N ARG A 211 -1.10 -2.68 -12.14
CA ARG A 211 -0.93 -1.95 -10.88
C ARG A 211 -0.10 -2.73 -9.85
N ALA A 212 -0.35 -4.04 -9.73
CA ALA A 212 0.40 -4.91 -8.83
C ALA A 212 1.89 -4.99 -9.23
N LEU A 213 2.19 -5.07 -10.54
CA LEU A 213 3.55 -5.09 -11.05
C LEU A 213 4.27 -3.75 -10.82
N GLU A 214 3.59 -2.62 -11.04
CA GLU A 214 4.11 -1.29 -10.77
C GLU A 214 4.46 -1.10 -9.29
N SER A 215 3.58 -1.54 -8.38
CA SER A 215 3.85 -1.54 -6.93
C SER A 215 5.09 -2.35 -6.58
N LYS A 216 5.21 -3.57 -7.12
CA LYS A 216 6.40 -4.41 -6.89
C LYS A 216 7.68 -3.80 -7.44
N ARG A 217 7.64 -3.16 -8.61
CA ARG A 217 8.80 -2.44 -9.17
C ARG A 217 9.22 -1.28 -8.28
N ALA A 218 8.27 -0.51 -7.76
CA ALA A 218 8.54 0.58 -6.83
C ALA A 218 9.18 0.05 -5.52
N GLU A 219 8.64 -1.03 -4.95
CA GLU A 219 9.22 -1.69 -3.77
C GLU A 219 10.64 -2.18 -4.04
N HIS A 220 10.88 -2.87 -5.16
CA HIS A 220 12.22 -3.31 -5.55
C HIS A 220 13.20 -2.15 -5.74
N MET A 221 12.76 -1.04 -6.32
CA MET A 221 13.59 0.16 -6.47
C MET A 221 13.97 0.73 -5.10
N ILE A 222 13.02 0.85 -4.17
CA ILE A 222 13.26 1.33 -2.81
C ILE A 222 14.24 0.40 -2.09
N MET A 223 14.02 -0.92 -2.16
CA MET A 223 14.89 -1.92 -1.54
C MET A 223 16.31 -1.88 -2.13
N SER A 224 16.45 -1.72 -3.45
CA SER A 224 17.75 -1.57 -4.11
C SER A 224 18.50 -0.32 -3.65
N LYS A 225 17.81 0.83 -3.59
CA LYS A 225 18.40 2.08 -3.05
C LYS A 225 18.80 1.94 -1.59
N MET A 226 17.97 1.30 -0.76
CA MET A 226 18.31 1.02 0.64
C MET A 226 19.51 0.09 0.75
N ALA A 227 19.61 -0.95 -0.07
CA ALA A 227 20.76 -1.85 -0.09
C ALA A 227 22.04 -1.10 -0.49
N GLN A 228 21.99 -0.27 -1.53
CA GLN A 228 23.11 0.58 -1.94
C GLN A 228 23.55 1.52 -0.81
N SER A 229 22.61 2.18 -0.14
CA SER A 229 22.91 3.06 0.99
C SER A 229 23.57 2.29 2.14
N LYS A 230 23.09 1.09 2.47
CA LYS A 230 23.71 0.23 3.49
C LYS A 230 25.12 -0.20 3.11
N THR A 231 25.35 -0.56 1.85
CA THR A 231 26.69 -0.90 1.36
C THR A 231 27.63 0.29 1.49
N ILE A 232 27.19 1.51 1.12
CA ILE A 232 27.99 2.72 1.26
C ILE A 232 28.31 2.98 2.75
N LEU A 233 27.33 2.88 3.63
CA LEU A 233 27.56 3.07 5.07
C LEU A 233 28.54 2.04 5.63
N SER A 234 28.40 0.77 5.27
CA SER A 234 29.34 -0.29 5.68
C SER A 234 30.75 -0.03 5.17
N ILE A 235 30.93 0.47 3.94
CA ILE A 235 32.24 0.85 3.40
C ILE A 235 32.81 2.06 4.16
N LEU A 236 31.98 3.04 4.52
CA LEU A 236 32.43 4.21 5.30
C LEU A 236 32.79 3.84 6.74
N GLU A 237 32.06 2.91 7.36
CA GLU A 237 32.34 2.38 8.71
C GLU A 237 33.62 1.55 8.75
N THR A 238 33.92 0.84 7.67
CA THR A 238 35.13 -0.02 7.53
C THR A 238 36.27 0.67 6.80
N ALA A 239 36.19 1.99 6.60
CA ALA A 239 37.18 2.75 5.85
C ALA A 239 38.56 2.69 6.55
N PRO A 240 39.60 2.16 5.89
CA PRO A 240 40.94 2.12 6.45
C PRO A 240 41.51 3.53 6.64
N ALA A 241 42.34 3.71 7.65
CA ALA A 241 43.05 4.97 7.86
C ALA A 241 43.98 5.27 6.67
N LEU A 242 44.19 6.54 6.34
CA LEU A 242 45.07 6.95 5.22
C LEU A 242 46.50 6.42 5.39
N ASP A 243 46.95 6.22 6.64
CA ASP A 243 48.28 5.75 6.98
C ASP A 243 48.50 4.26 6.64
N ASP A 244 47.42 3.48 6.48
CA ASP A 244 47.47 2.05 6.13
C ASP A 244 47.53 1.80 4.61
N TYR A 245 47.70 2.85 3.80
CA TYR A 245 47.73 2.74 2.35
C TYR A 245 48.93 1.92 1.86
N LYS A 246 48.63 0.80 1.21
CA LYS A 246 49.60 -0.01 0.45
C LYS A 246 49.16 -0.10 -1.01
N PRO A 247 50.09 -0.13 -1.98
CA PRO A 247 49.76 -0.22 -3.40
C PRO A 247 48.95 -1.48 -3.74
N ASP A 248 49.12 -2.57 -2.99
CA ASP A 248 48.34 -3.82 -3.13
C ASP A 248 46.88 -3.69 -2.69
N ASN A 249 46.56 -2.77 -1.76
CA ASN A 249 45.22 -2.60 -1.18
C ASN A 249 44.47 -1.42 -1.79
N ARG A 250 44.82 -1.02 -3.01
CA ARG A 250 44.25 0.16 -3.69
C ARG A 250 42.73 0.09 -3.81
N THR A 251 42.16 -1.11 -3.94
CA THR A 251 40.71 -1.33 -4.08
C THR A 251 39.93 -0.93 -2.84
N ASP A 252 40.53 -1.02 -1.66
CA ASP A 252 39.87 -0.78 -0.38
C ASP A 252 39.66 0.71 -0.11
N PHE A 253 40.49 1.56 -0.75
CA PHE A 253 40.37 3.02 -0.74
C PHE A 253 39.52 3.58 -1.89
N MET A 254 39.06 2.73 -2.81
CA MET A 254 38.19 3.12 -3.94
C MET A 254 36.71 2.88 -3.55
N SER A 255 36.19 3.72 -2.65
CA SER A 255 34.94 3.46 -1.93
C SER A 255 33.64 3.83 -2.65
N LEU A 256 33.69 4.41 -3.86
CA LEU A 256 32.47 4.74 -4.59
C LEU A 256 32.08 3.60 -5.53
N PRO A 257 30.86 3.03 -5.40
CA PRO A 257 30.30 2.12 -6.39
C PRO A 257 30.53 2.67 -7.80
N LEU A 258 30.94 1.82 -8.75
CA LEU A 258 31.23 2.21 -10.14
C LEU A 258 30.20 3.19 -10.74
N PRO A 259 28.87 3.05 -10.53
CA PRO A 259 27.90 4.01 -11.03
C PRO A 259 28.06 5.43 -10.46
N ILE A 260 28.43 5.55 -9.17
CA ILE A 260 28.65 6.83 -8.49
C ILE A 260 29.97 7.45 -8.94
N ALA A 261 31.03 6.65 -9.04
CA ALA A 261 32.31 7.12 -9.59
C ALA A 261 32.18 7.58 -11.05
N VAL A 262 31.42 6.84 -11.86
CA VAL A 262 31.10 7.21 -13.25
C VAL A 262 30.26 8.49 -13.30
N LYS A 263 29.22 8.60 -12.47
CA LYS A 263 28.39 9.82 -12.38
C LYS A 263 29.22 11.03 -11.95
N ALA A 264 30.02 10.91 -10.88
CA ALA A 264 30.90 11.97 -10.40
C ALA A 264 31.92 12.40 -11.47
N ARG A 265 32.48 11.43 -12.23
CA ARG A 265 33.37 11.72 -13.36
C ARG A 265 32.66 12.47 -14.49
N LEU A 266 31.43 12.08 -14.81
CA LEU A 266 30.62 12.76 -15.83
C LEU A 266 30.23 14.18 -15.40
N GLU A 267 29.80 14.35 -14.15
CA GLU A 267 29.47 15.67 -13.57
C GLU A 267 30.70 16.58 -13.50
N HIS A 268 31.85 16.05 -13.10
CA HIS A 268 33.10 16.78 -13.11
C HIS A 268 33.52 17.18 -14.52
N LYS A 269 33.42 16.28 -15.50
CA LYS A 269 33.70 16.58 -16.91
C LYS A 269 32.75 17.66 -17.45
N ALA A 270 31.46 17.61 -17.08
CA ALA A 270 30.48 18.64 -17.44
C ALA A 270 30.80 19.98 -16.77
N ALA A 271 31.21 19.99 -15.49
CA ALA A 271 31.61 21.18 -14.77
C ALA A 271 32.87 21.82 -15.38
N MET A 272 33.88 21.01 -15.72
CA MET A 272 35.09 21.47 -16.40
C MET A 272 34.77 22.04 -17.79
N ALA A 273 33.92 21.36 -18.57
CA ALA A 273 33.44 21.89 -19.84
C ALA A 273 32.74 23.25 -19.66
N ARG A 274 31.89 23.40 -18.64
CA ARG A 274 31.19 24.65 -18.30
C ARG A 274 32.13 25.78 -17.92
N LEU A 275 33.23 25.49 -17.21
CA LEU A 275 34.26 26.47 -16.87
C LEU A 275 35.05 26.94 -18.11
N THR A 276 35.30 26.03 -19.06
CA THR A 276 35.98 26.35 -20.32
C THR A 276 35.08 27.06 -21.35
N MET A 277 33.76 27.06 -21.15
CA MET A 277 32.82 27.69 -22.08
C MET A 277 32.82 29.22 -21.97
N PRO A 278 32.83 29.94 -23.12
CA PRO A 278 32.53 31.36 -23.19
C PRO A 278 31.22 31.71 -22.48
N ARG A 279 31.19 32.89 -21.86
CA ARG A 279 30.07 33.33 -20.99
C ARG A 279 28.69 33.24 -21.66
N TRP A 280 28.60 33.51 -22.95
CA TRP A 280 27.34 33.45 -23.72
C TRP A 280 26.81 32.00 -23.89
N GLN A 281 27.69 31.00 -24.06
CA GLN A 281 27.28 29.58 -24.12
C GLN A 281 26.79 29.06 -22.77
N ARG A 282 27.38 29.54 -21.68
CA ARG A 282 26.94 29.19 -20.32
C ARG A 282 25.50 29.63 -20.04
N ILE A 283 25.13 30.84 -20.45
CA ILE A 283 23.78 31.39 -20.25
C ILE A 283 22.74 30.57 -21.02
N LEU A 284 23.06 30.12 -22.24
CA LEU A 284 22.18 29.25 -23.03
C LEU A 284 22.00 27.87 -22.37
N HIS A 285 23.09 27.25 -21.93
CA HIS A 285 23.05 25.94 -21.26
C HIS A 285 22.29 25.98 -19.91
N ASP A 286 22.36 27.11 -19.18
CA ASP A 286 21.63 27.29 -17.92
C ASP A 286 20.13 27.57 -18.16
N SER A 287 19.78 28.15 -19.32
CA SER A 287 18.40 28.40 -19.73
C SER A 287 17.67 27.11 -20.12
N ASP A 288 18.35 26.18 -20.80
CA ASP A 288 17.78 24.87 -21.19
C ASP A 288 17.56 23.94 -19.99
N ASN A 289 18.47 23.93 -19.02
CA ASN A 289 18.33 23.09 -17.81
C ASN A 289 17.25 23.60 -16.84
N GLY A 290 16.89 24.89 -16.89
CA GLY A 290 15.83 25.48 -16.08
C GLY A 290 14.40 25.13 -16.53
N GLN A 291 14.22 24.59 -17.74
CA GLN A 291 12.89 24.21 -18.25
C GLN A 291 12.44 22.80 -17.84
N VAL A 292 13.32 21.98 -17.25
CA VAL A 292 13.01 20.58 -16.86
C VAL A 292 12.45 20.47 -15.43
N SER A 293 12.26 21.59 -14.72
CA SER A 293 11.71 21.62 -13.34
C SER A 293 10.40 22.42 -13.19
N LYS A 294 9.59 22.49 -14.25
CA LYS A 294 8.19 22.93 -14.13
C LYS A 294 7.22 21.80 -14.46
#